data_AF-A0A426ZA88-F1
#
_entry.id   AF-A0A426ZA88-F1
#
_cell.length_a   1.000
_cell.length_b   1.000
_cell.length_c   1.000
_cell.angle_alpha   90.00
_cell.angle_beta   90.00
_cell.angle_gamma   90.00
#
_symmetry.space_group_name_H-M   'P 1'
#
loop_
_entity.id
_entity.type
_entity.pdbx_description
1 polymer ?
#
loop_
_entity_poly.entity_id
_entity_poly.type
_entity_poly.pdbx_seq_one_letter_code
_entity_poly.pdbx_strand_id
1 'polypeptide(L)' 'MIGSMELEPDNGPRSSFGFEPSLDDEVGSCREFTKRFAKGTRKLTRNTKGDRREEDRRTYRKNAGGYRIMREIGATASG' A
#
# COMPACT_ATOMS: atom_id res chain seq x y z
N MET A 1 -27.98 -62.87 -32.08
CA MET A 1 -28.52 -62.21 -30.87
C MET A 1 -27.38 -61.47 -30.19
N ILE A 2 -27.24 -60.18 -30.46
CA ILE A 2 -26.29 -59.29 -29.80
C ILE A 2 -27.13 -58.09 -29.36
N GLY A 3 -27.49 -58.07 -28.08
CA GLY A 3 -28.23 -56.96 -27.47
C GLY A 3 -27.22 -55.89 -27.05
N SER A 4 -27.43 -54.68 -27.53
CA SER A 4 -26.65 -53.48 -27.23
C SER A 4 -26.63 -53.22 -25.72
N MET A 5 -25.43 -53.14 -25.13
CA MET A 5 -25.25 -52.62 -23.79
C MET A 5 -25.22 -51.10 -23.89
N GLU A 6 -26.33 -50.44 -23.54
CA GLU A 6 -26.38 -49.00 -23.38
C GLU A 6 -25.50 -48.60 -22.18
N LEU A 7 -24.33 -48.03 -22.47
CA LEU A 7 -23.51 -47.35 -21.47
C LEU A 7 -24.07 -45.92 -21.33
N GLU A 8 -24.83 -45.70 -20.26
CA GLU A 8 -25.28 -44.39 -19.83
C GLU A 8 -24.06 -43.47 -19.62
N PRO A 9 -23.93 -42.34 -20.36
CA PRO A 9 -22.86 -41.39 -20.12
C PRO A 9 -23.25 -40.52 -18.92
N ASP A 10 -22.77 -40.90 -17.74
CA ASP A 10 -22.88 -40.14 -16.48
C ASP A 10 -22.03 -38.84 -16.59
N ASN A 11 -22.46 -37.94 -17.46
CA ASN A 11 -21.87 -36.63 -17.76
C ASN A 11 -22.72 -35.49 -17.19
N GLY A 12 -23.39 -35.72 -16.05
CA GLY A 12 -23.91 -34.64 -15.22
C GLY A 12 -22.78 -34.07 -14.36
N PRO A 13 -22.68 -32.74 -14.15
CA PRO A 13 -21.69 -32.19 -13.23
C PRO A 13 -22.00 -32.75 -11.84
N ARG A 14 -21.18 -33.68 -11.36
CA ARG A 14 -21.19 -34.14 -9.96
C ARG A 14 -20.64 -33.04 -9.07
N SER A 15 -21.32 -31.89 -9.01
CA SER A 15 -21.15 -30.89 -7.97
C SER A 15 -22.10 -31.24 -6.82
N SER A 16 -21.83 -32.35 -6.14
CA SER A 16 -22.61 -32.77 -4.95
C SER A 16 -21.99 -32.29 -3.64
N PHE A 17 -21.10 -31.31 -3.67
CA PHE A 17 -20.55 -30.70 -2.47
C PHE A 17 -20.99 -29.25 -2.39
N GLY A 18 -22.24 -29.04 -1.97
CA GLY A 18 -22.84 -27.75 -1.68
C GLY A 18 -22.28 -27.12 -0.40
N PHE A 19 -20.96 -26.98 -0.31
CA PHE A 19 -20.32 -26.09 0.63
C PHE A 19 -19.31 -25.27 -0.15
N GLU A 20 -19.64 -23.99 -0.35
CA GLU A 20 -18.64 -22.95 -0.54
C GLU A 20 -17.78 -22.96 0.73
N PRO A 21 -16.61 -23.64 0.71
CA PRO A 21 -15.99 -24.07 1.95
C PRO A 21 -15.12 -22.92 2.43
N SER A 22 -15.54 -22.25 3.51
CA SER A 22 -14.67 -21.55 4.45
C SER A 22 -13.77 -20.43 3.90
N LEU A 23 -13.82 -20.14 2.59
CA LEU A 23 -13.07 -19.06 1.98
C LEU A 23 -13.45 -17.75 2.65
N ASP A 24 -14.74 -17.54 2.97
CA ASP A 24 -15.23 -16.37 3.72
C ASP A 24 -14.57 -16.18 5.10
N ASP A 25 -14.27 -17.26 5.83
CA ASP A 25 -13.53 -17.21 7.11
C ASP A 25 -12.05 -16.90 6.88
N GLU A 26 -11.46 -17.43 5.80
CA GLU A 26 -10.08 -17.16 5.40
C GLU A 26 -9.91 -15.70 4.92
N VAL A 27 -10.82 -15.17 4.09
CA VAL A 27 -10.88 -13.75 3.73
C VAL A 27 -11.20 -12.87 4.92
N GLY A 28 -11.97 -13.35 5.91
CA GLY A 28 -12.20 -12.64 7.17
C GLY A 28 -10.89 -12.35 7.89
N SER A 29 -10.05 -13.38 8.05
CA SER A 29 -8.72 -13.26 8.66
C SER A 29 -7.76 -12.39 7.83
N CYS A 30 -7.75 -12.56 6.50
CA CYS A 30 -6.96 -11.74 5.59
C CYS A 30 -7.38 -10.27 5.64
N ARG A 31 -8.67 -9.97 5.73
CA ARG A 31 -9.20 -8.60 5.77
C ARG A 31 -8.76 -7.86 7.03
N GLU A 32 -8.77 -8.52 8.18
CA GLU A 32 -8.27 -7.94 9.43
C GLU A 32 -6.75 -7.74 9.40
N PHE A 33 -6.01 -8.68 8.80
CA PHE A 33 -4.58 -8.54 8.56
C PHE A 33 -4.26 -7.36 7.64
N THR A 34 -4.94 -7.24 6.50
CA THR A 34 -4.79 -6.13 5.56
C THR A 34 -5.13 -4.79 6.20
N LYS A 35 -6.17 -4.72 7.04
CA LYS A 35 -6.49 -3.49 7.80
C LYS A 35 -5.37 -3.09 8.76
N ARG A 36 -4.81 -4.04 9.52
CA ARG A 36 -3.67 -3.78 10.43
C ARG A 36 -2.44 -3.32 9.65
N PHE A 37 -2.15 -3.95 8.51
CA PHE A 37 -1.03 -3.60 7.64
C PHE A 37 -1.21 -2.21 6.99
N ALA A 38 -2.40 -1.91 6.46
CA ALA A 38 -2.75 -0.60 5.91
C ALA A 38 -2.66 0.53 6.97
N LYS A 39 -3.06 0.24 8.22
CA LYS A 39 -2.93 1.19 9.34
C LYS A 39 -1.47 1.42 9.72
N GLY A 40 -0.65 0.37 9.75
CA GLY A 40 0.79 0.44 10.02
C GLY A 40 1.56 1.22 8.95
N THR A 41 1.30 0.93 7.68
CA THR A 41 1.91 1.61 6.53
C THR A 41 1.53 3.09 6.47
N ARG A 42 0.26 3.44 6.72
CA ARG A 42 -0.16 4.86 6.80
C ARG A 42 0.58 5.64 7.90
N LYS A 43 0.86 5.00 9.03
CA LYS A 43 1.67 5.59 10.11
C LYS A 43 3.10 5.83 9.62
N LEU A 44 3.73 4.81 9.03
CA LEU A 44 5.10 4.92 8.49
C LEU A 44 5.22 6.01 7.42
N THR A 45 4.34 6.04 6.41
CA THR A 45 4.38 7.05 5.34
C THR A 45 4.21 8.48 5.87
N ARG A 46 3.37 8.67 6.90
CA ARG A 46 3.19 9.98 7.53
C ARG A 46 4.44 10.43 8.28
N ASN A 47 5.11 9.51 8.97
CA ASN A 47 6.33 9.80 9.72
C ASN A 47 7.48 10.15 8.76
N THR A 48 7.67 9.35 7.70
CA THR A 48 8.74 9.57 6.71
C THR A 48 8.61 10.91 5.97
N LYS A 49 7.39 11.35 5.65
CA LYS A 49 7.16 12.68 5.06
C LYS A 49 7.40 13.83 6.06
N GLY A 50 7.17 13.59 7.35
CA GLY A 50 7.43 14.57 8.42
C GLY A 50 8.91 14.80 8.63
N ASP A 51 9.67 13.73 8.85
CA ASP A 51 11.13 13.80 9.08
C ASP A 51 11.85 14.47 7.91
N ARG A 52 11.52 14.06 6.67
CA ARG A 52 12.14 14.67 5.48
C ARG A 52 11.82 16.16 5.36
N ARG A 53 10.59 16.58 5.70
CA ARG A 53 10.21 18.00 5.67
C ARG A 53 10.91 18.80 6.78
N GLU A 54 11.16 18.19 7.92
CA GLU A 54 11.83 18.84 9.03
C GLU A 54 13.33 19.06 8.75
N GLU A 55 14.02 18.06 8.19
CA GLU A 55 15.39 18.19 7.72
C GLU A 55 15.53 19.25 6.61
N ASP A 56 14.62 19.24 5.63
CA ASP A 56 14.61 20.20 4.53
C ASP A 56 14.37 21.63 5.05
N ARG A 57 13.43 21.81 5.98
CA ARG A 57 13.16 23.12 6.61
C ARG A 57 14.33 23.60 7.46
N ARG A 58 15.00 22.70 8.19
CA ARG A 58 16.17 23.02 9.01
C ARG A 58 17.34 23.47 8.13
N THR A 59 17.55 22.80 7.00
CA THR A 59 18.57 23.14 6.02
C THR A 59 18.25 24.46 5.32
N TYR A 60 17.00 24.65 4.90
CA TYR A 60 16.52 25.90 4.29
C TYR A 60 16.68 27.11 5.22
N ARG A 61 16.32 26.98 6.52
CA ARG A 61 16.51 28.06 7.51
C ARG A 61 17.97 28.48 7.68
N LYS A 62 18.91 27.53 7.65
CA LYS A 62 20.35 27.81 7.77
C LYS A 62 20.86 28.56 6.54
N ASN A 63 20.45 28.14 5.35
CA ASN A 63 20.86 28.79 4.10
C ASN A 63 20.24 30.19 3.93
N ALA A 64 18.99 30.39 4.36
CA ALA A 64 18.33 31.69 4.29
C ALA A 64 19.07 32.79 5.09
N GLY A 65 19.76 32.43 6.19
CA GLY A 65 20.63 33.35 6.92
C GLY A 65 21.87 33.77 6.13
N GLY A 66 22.54 32.81 5.47
CA GLY A 66 23.71 33.09 4.63
C GLY A 66 23.40 33.97 3.41
N TYR A 67 22.25 33.74 2.76
CA TYR A 67 21.79 34.59 1.65
C TYR A 67 21.48 36.03 2.08
N ARG A 68 20.97 36.24 3.31
CA ARG A 68 20.74 37.59 3.85
C ARG A 68 22.05 38.35 4.03
N ILE A 69 23.06 37.71 4.61
CA ILE A 69 24.38 38.30 4.86
C ILE A 69 25.07 38.67 3.53
N MET A 70 25.07 37.77 2.54
CA MET A 70 25.64 38.07 1.21
C MET A 70 24.94 39.25 0.52
N ARG A 71 23.61 39.33 0.64
CA ARG A 71 22.82 40.41 0.04
C ARG A 71 23.10 41.76 0.70
N GLU A 72 23.32 41.76 2.00
CA GLU A 72 23.64 42.96 2.79
C GLU A 72 25.06 43.46 2.49
N ILE A 73 26.05 42.57 2.45
CA ILE A 73 27.43 42.88 2.07
C ILE A 73 27.49 43.42 0.62
N GLY A 74 26.79 42.77 -0.31
CA GLY A 74 26.72 43.22 -1.71
C GLY A 74 26.04 44.57 -1.88
N ALA A 75 25.00 44.87 -1.08
CA ALA A 75 24.34 46.17 -1.09
C ALA A 75 25.25 47.29 -0.54
N THR A 76 26.05 46.99 0.49
CA THR A 76 27.00 47.96 1.05
C THR A 76 28.22 48.21 0.17
N ALA A 77 28.58 47.25 -0.70
CA ALA A 77 29.72 47.38 -1.63
C ALA A 77 29.34 48.08 -2.96
N SER A 78 28.06 48.38 -3.18
CA SER A 78 27.55 49.05 -4.38
C SER A 78 27.15 50.52 -4.17
N GLY A 79 27.42 51.07 -2.98
CA GLY A 79 27.22 52.50 -2.66
C GLY A 79 28.55 53.23 -2.57
#